data_AF-A0A933UPR2-F1
#
_entry.id   AF-A0A933UPR2-F1
#
_cell.length_a   1.000
_cell.length_b   1.000
_cell.length_c   1.000
_cell.angle_alpha   90.00
_cell.angle_beta   90.00
_cell.angle_gamma   90.00
#
_symmetry.space_group_name_H-M   'P 1'
#
loop_
_entity.id
_entity.type
_entity.pdbx_description
1 polymer ?
#
loop_
_entity_poly.entity_id
_entity_poly.type
_entity_poly.pdbx_seq_one_letter_code
_entity_poly.pdbx_strand_id
1 'polypeptide(L)'
;ADNYSTPDEILFEETLKAAVNRRLRRLAVTSVCRMDSRSSDGLQAVDMLTSAVAFEFRQNAGLASATSPKARLAAYARTALGADSCLSGWRSPQHSVAIYAAHNAPTVKPDVDTR
;
A
#
# COMPACT_ATOMS: atom_id res chain seq x y z
N ALA A 1 8.37 15.82 -17.28
CA ALA A 1 9.65 15.25 -17.73
C ALA A 1 9.52 15.08 -19.22
N ASP A 2 9.87 16.13 -19.97
CA ASP A 2 9.25 16.34 -21.28
C ASP A 2 10.32 16.66 -22.30
N ASN A 3 10.64 15.63 -23.10
CA ASN A 3 10.88 15.72 -24.54
C ASN A 3 11.33 14.33 -25.02
N TYR A 4 10.35 13.45 -25.27
CA TYR A 4 10.58 12.24 -26.06
C TYR A 4 9.84 12.40 -27.38
N SER A 5 10.55 12.85 -28.41
CA SER A 5 10.07 12.86 -29.79
C SER A 5 10.05 11.43 -30.31
N THR A 6 8.96 10.72 -30.05
CA THR A 6 8.69 9.45 -30.72
C THR A 6 7.86 9.77 -31.97
N PRO A 7 8.20 9.24 -33.15
CA PRO A 7 7.37 9.42 -34.36
C PRO A 7 5.93 9.01 -34.07
N ASP A 8 4.95 9.70 -34.69
CA ASP A 8 3.51 9.48 -34.46
C ASP A 8 3.06 8.02 -34.68
N GLU A 9 3.86 7.25 -35.42
CA GLU A 9 3.59 5.87 -35.81
C GLU A 9 4.07 4.82 -34.79
N ILE A 10 4.93 5.18 -33.83
CA ILE A 10 5.43 4.26 -32.80
C ILE A 10 4.74 4.54 -31.47
N LEU A 11 3.67 3.78 -31.22
CA LEU A 11 2.99 3.78 -29.93
C LEU A 11 3.84 3.00 -28.92
N PHE A 12 4.61 3.73 -28.11
CA PHE A 12 5.46 3.19 -27.03
C PHE A 12 4.72 2.15 -26.18
N GLU A 13 3.46 2.46 -25.85
CA GLU A 13 2.55 1.63 -25.07
C GLU A 13 2.32 0.25 -25.71
N GLU A 14 2.11 0.22 -27.02
CA GLU A 14 1.90 -1.02 -27.77
C GLU A 14 3.18 -1.85 -27.86
N THR A 15 4.30 -1.17 -28.12
CA THR A 15 5.63 -1.81 -28.19
C THR A 15 6.00 -2.45 -26.85
N LEU A 16 5.78 -1.74 -25.74
CA LEU A 16 6.04 -2.24 -24.40
C LEU A 16 5.13 -3.43 -24.06
N LYS A 17 3.82 -3.30 -24.31
CA LYS A 17 2.85 -4.39 -24.10
C LYS A 17 3.25 -5.65 -24.87
N ALA A 18 3.58 -5.51 -26.16
CA ALA A 18 3.97 -6.62 -27.01
C ALA A 18 5.28 -7.28 -26.53
N ALA A 19 6.27 -6.47 -26.14
CA ALA A 19 7.54 -6.97 -25.62
C ALA A 19 7.37 -7.78 -24.32
N VAL A 20 6.55 -7.29 -23.38
CA VAL A 20 6.30 -7.98 -22.10
C VAL A 20 5.53 -9.29 -22.30
N ASN A 21 4.45 -9.27 -23.09
CA ASN A 21 3.66 -10.47 -23.34
C ASN A 21 4.46 -11.53 -24.11
N ARG A 22 5.30 -11.12 -25.09
CA ARG A 22 6.21 -12.02 -25.80
C ARG A 22 7.24 -12.63 -24.86
N ARG A 23 7.85 -11.84 -23.98
CA ARG A 23 8.84 -12.31 -23.00
C ARG A 23 8.23 -13.32 -22.02
N LEU A 24 7.01 -13.07 -21.55
CA LEU A 24 6.32 -13.91 -20.56
C LEU A 24 5.51 -15.05 -21.18
N ARG A 25 5.42 -15.12 -22.52
CA ARG A 25 4.64 -16.11 -23.30
C ARG A 25 3.18 -16.23 -22.83
N ARG A 26 2.60 -15.13 -22.35
CA ARG A 26 1.21 -15.05 -21.89
C ARG A 26 0.69 -13.62 -22.00
N LEU A 27 -0.63 -13.44 -21.96
CA LEU A 27 -1.25 -12.13 -21.82
C LEU A 27 -1.09 -11.63 -20.37
N ALA A 28 0.09 -11.12 -20.04
CA ALA A 28 0.41 -10.58 -18.72
C ALA A 28 0.03 -9.10 -18.58
N VAL A 29 -0.01 -8.36 -19.70
CA VAL A 29 -0.35 -6.94 -19.76
C VAL A 29 -1.45 -6.72 -20.80
N THR A 30 -2.56 -6.12 -20.38
CA THR A 30 -3.73 -5.86 -21.23
C THR A 30 -3.69 -4.44 -21.82
N SER A 31 -3.24 -3.46 -21.04
CA SER A 31 -3.07 -2.06 -21.44
C SER A 31 -1.82 -1.46 -20.80
N VAL A 32 -1.28 -0.43 -21.45
CA VAL A 32 -0.23 0.43 -20.92
C VAL A 32 -0.75 1.85 -21.05
N CYS A 33 -0.59 2.64 -19.99
CA CYS A 33 -0.88 4.07 -20.03
C CYS A 33 0.34 4.84 -19.55
N ARG A 34 0.54 6.03 -20.11
CA ARG A 34 1.50 7.01 -19.58
C ARG A 34 0.75 7.98 -18.69
N MET A 35 1.15 8.02 -17.43
CA MET A 35 0.62 8.94 -16.44
C MET A 35 1.72 9.97 -16.14
N ASP A 36 1.37 11.25 -16.21
CA ASP A 36 2.20 12.29 -15.60
C ASP A 36 2.13 12.14 -14.07
N SER A 37 3.19 12.52 -13.35
CA SER A 37 3.25 12.34 -11.89
C SER A 37 2.05 13.00 -11.20
N ARG A 38 1.64 14.17 -11.70
CA ARG A 38 0.46 14.92 -11.24
C ARG A 38 -0.84 14.13 -11.28
N SER A 39 -0.99 13.24 -12.27
CA SER A 39 -2.17 12.38 -12.39
C SER A 39 -2.21 11.25 -11.35
N SER A 40 -1.11 11.05 -10.61
CA SER A 40 -0.99 10.01 -9.58
C SER A 40 -0.81 10.55 -8.16
N ASP A 41 -0.76 11.88 -7.96
CA ASP A 41 -0.49 12.50 -6.66
C ASP A 41 -1.43 11.99 -5.56
N GLY A 42 -2.74 11.90 -5.85
CA GLY A 42 -3.71 11.38 -4.90
C GLY A 42 -3.46 9.93 -4.50
N LEU A 43 -3.08 9.08 -5.47
CA LEU A 43 -2.76 7.68 -5.20
C LEU A 43 -1.46 7.55 -4.38
N GLN A 44 -0.44 8.35 -4.71
CA GLN A 44 0.81 8.40 -3.98
C GLN A 44 0.61 8.88 -2.53
N ALA A 45 -0.24 9.88 -2.32
CA ALA A 45 -0.59 10.35 -0.98
C ALA A 45 -1.27 9.26 -0.15
N VAL A 46 -2.24 8.54 -0.74
CA VAL A 46 -2.93 7.43 -0.06
C VAL A 46 -1.96 6.28 0.26
N ASP A 47 -1.06 5.93 -0.66
CA ASP A 47 -0.04 4.90 -0.43
C ASP A 47 0.90 5.29 0.72
N MET A 48 1.35 6.54 0.75
CA MET A 48 2.19 7.07 1.83
C MET A 48 1.46 6.99 3.19
N LEU A 49 0.22 7.46 3.27
CA LEU A 49 -0.56 7.46 4.52
C LEU A 49 -0.84 6.04 5.02
N THR A 50 -1.24 5.15 4.11
CA THR A 50 -1.48 3.73 4.44
C THR A 50 -0.19 3.05 4.90
N SER A 51 0.92 3.33 4.23
CA SER A 51 2.24 2.81 4.60
C SER A 51 2.72 3.33 5.96
N ALA A 52 2.43 4.59 6.30
CA ALA A 52 2.75 5.17 7.61
C ALA A 52 2.00 4.47 8.74
N VAL A 53 0.70 4.22 8.58
CA VAL A 53 -0.11 3.43 9.52
C VAL A 53 0.46 2.02 9.65
N ALA A 54 0.67 1.32 8.53
CA ALA A 54 1.23 -0.04 8.54
C ALA A 54 2.65 -0.12 9.12
N PHE A 55 3.42 0.98 9.07
CA PHE A 55 4.74 1.04 9.66
C PHE A 55 4.69 0.98 11.20
N GLU A 56 3.70 1.63 11.81
CA GLU A 56 3.50 1.57 13.27
C GLU A 56 3.21 0.14 13.74
N PHE A 57 2.35 -0.59 13.02
CA PHE A 57 2.09 -2.01 13.31
C PHE A 57 3.36 -2.86 13.19
N ARG A 58 4.18 -2.62 12.16
CA ARG A 58 5.45 -3.33 11.99
C ARG A 58 6.45 -2.99 13.09
N GLN A 59 6.52 -1.74 13.54
CA GLN A 59 7.34 -1.35 14.68
C GLN A 59 6.88 -2.06 15.95
N ASN A 60 5.58 -2.07 16.23
CA ASN A 60 5.00 -2.76 17.37
C ASN A 60 5.27 -4.27 17.35
N ALA A 61 5.29 -4.88 16.16
CA ALA A 61 5.65 -6.29 15.98
C ALA A 61 7.17 -6.58 15.99
N GLY A 62 8.03 -5.57 16.17
CA GLY A 62 9.49 -5.74 16.12
C GLY A 62 10.07 -5.95 14.71
N LEU A 63 9.27 -5.73 13.67
CA LEU A 63 9.63 -5.95 12.26
C LEU A 63 10.17 -4.69 11.57
N ALA A 64 10.22 -3.55 12.26
CA ALA A 64 10.70 -2.29 11.72
C ALA A 64 11.41 -1.45 12.78
N SER A 65 12.50 -0.78 12.37
CA SER A 65 13.28 0.09 13.26
C SER A 65 12.57 1.41 13.55
N ALA A 66 12.57 1.81 14.83
CA ALA A 66 12.07 3.09 15.32
C ALA A 66 12.91 4.30 14.89
N THR A 67 14.17 4.11 14.51
CA THR A 67 15.10 5.20 14.17
C THR A 67 15.24 5.43 12.67
N SER A 68 14.61 4.60 11.84
CA SER A 68 14.71 4.71 10.38
C SER A 68 14.07 6.00 9.83
N PRO A 69 14.49 6.48 8.65
CA PRO A 69 13.81 7.60 7.98
C PRO A 69 12.30 7.33 7.76
N LYS A 70 11.93 6.08 7.49
CA LYS A 70 10.53 5.66 7.36
C LYS A 70 9.77 5.78 8.68
N ALA A 71 10.40 5.49 9.81
CA ALA A 71 9.82 5.70 11.14
C ALA A 71 9.54 7.18 11.41
N ARG A 72 10.51 8.05 11.09
CA ARG A 72 10.36 9.49 11.24
C ARG A 72 9.22 10.04 10.39
N LEU A 73 9.12 9.60 9.14
CA LEU A 73 8.02 9.97 8.25
C LEU A 73 6.68 9.46 8.77
N ALA A 74 6.60 8.21 9.22
CA ALA A 74 5.38 7.63 9.76
C ALA A 74 4.90 8.38 11.01
N ALA A 75 5.82 8.71 11.92
CA ALA A 75 5.53 9.52 13.10
C ALA A 75 5.03 10.93 12.71
N TYR A 76 5.73 11.60 11.79
CA TYR A 76 5.33 12.90 11.29
C TYR A 76 3.92 12.88 10.68
N ALA A 77 3.61 11.89 9.84
CA ALA A 77 2.30 11.75 9.22
C ALA A 77 1.18 11.53 10.25
N ARG A 78 1.40 10.68 11.26
CA ARG A 78 0.44 10.49 12.36
C ARG A 78 0.20 11.77 13.16
N THR A 79 1.27 12.47 13.54
CA THR A 79 1.17 13.73 14.26
C THR A 79 0.45 14.80 13.44
N ALA A 80 0.72 14.89 12.13
CA ALA A 80 0.04 15.83 11.23
C ALA A 80 -1.47 15.55 11.12
N LEU A 81 -1.88 14.28 11.24
CA LEU A 81 -3.29 13.88 11.28
C LEU A 81 -3.93 14.04 12.68
N GLY A 82 -3.15 14.35 13.71
CA GLY A 82 -3.63 14.41 15.10
C GLY A 82 -3.89 13.03 15.71
N ALA A 83 -3.18 11.99 15.24
CA ALA A 83 -3.25 10.64 15.80
C ALA A 83 -2.06 10.38 16.72
N ASP A 84 -2.31 10.05 17.98
CA ASP A 84 -1.25 9.59 18.90
C ASP A 84 -0.73 8.20 18.50
N SER A 85 -1.66 7.30 18.17
CA SER A 85 -1.39 5.95 17.67
C SER A 85 -2.53 5.45 16.79
N CYS A 86 -2.22 4.56 15.86
CA CYS A 86 -3.19 3.85 15.04
C CYS A 86 -3.36 2.37 15.43
N LEU A 87 -2.63 1.88 16.44
CA LEU A 87 -2.57 0.45 16.79
C LEU A 87 -3.90 -0.15 17.23
N SER A 88 -4.73 0.64 17.93
CA SER A 88 -6.08 0.26 18.38
C SER A 88 -7.18 0.78 17.46
N GLY A 89 -6.82 1.29 16.27
CA GLY A 89 -7.70 2.07 15.42
C GLY A 89 -7.75 3.53 15.84
N TRP A 90 -8.20 4.38 14.92
CA TRP A 90 -8.24 5.83 15.12
C TRP A 90 -9.31 6.46 14.23
N ARG A 91 -9.92 7.57 14.66
CA ARG A 91 -10.94 8.26 13.86
C ARG A 91 -10.95 9.76 14.16
N SER A 92 -11.09 10.54 13.10
CA SER A 92 -11.42 11.97 13.07
C SER A 92 -12.62 12.18 12.11
N PRO A 93 -13.17 13.39 12.00
CA PRO A 93 -14.28 13.64 11.06
C PRO A 93 -13.92 13.35 9.60
N GLN A 94 -12.66 13.51 9.21
CA GLN A 94 -12.20 13.35 7.82
C GLN A 94 -11.45 12.03 7.56
N HIS A 95 -10.95 11.36 8.60
CA HIS A 95 -10.07 10.19 8.45
C HIS A 95 -10.41 9.09 9.45
N SER A 96 -10.19 7.84 9.08
CA SER A 96 -10.29 6.74 10.04
C SER A 96 -9.41 5.56 9.70
N VAL A 97 -8.83 4.93 10.72
CA VAL A 97 -8.17 3.63 10.71
C VAL A 97 -9.08 2.65 11.44
N ALA A 98 -9.67 1.72 10.69
CA ALA A 98 -10.47 0.64 11.26
C ALA A 98 -9.60 -0.61 11.44
N ILE A 99 -9.71 -1.26 12.60
CA ILE A 99 -9.07 -2.54 12.87
C ILE A 99 -10.13 -3.63 12.70
N TYR A 100 -9.91 -4.49 11.73
CA TYR A 100 -10.67 -5.71 11.58
C TYR A 100 -9.85 -6.82 12.22
N ALA A 101 -10.20 -7.20 13.45
CA ALA A 101 -9.68 -8.44 13.99
C ALA A 101 -10.06 -9.56 13.03
N ALA A 102 -9.11 -10.47 12.73
CA ALA A 102 -9.47 -11.71 12.07
C ALA A 102 -10.52 -12.41 12.95
N HIS A 103 -11.78 -12.41 12.50
CA HIS A 103 -12.80 -13.26 13.09
C HIS A 103 -12.31 -14.71 13.03
N ASN A 104 -12.31 -15.35 14.22
CA ASN A 104 -12.18 -16.79 14.48
C ASN A 104 -10.76 -17.35 14.64
N ALA A 105 -10.18 -17.21 15.84
CA ALA A 105 -9.48 -18.36 16.41
C ALA A 105 -10.56 -19.40 16.80
N PRO A 106 -10.48 -20.67 16.36
CA PRO A 106 -11.41 -21.69 16.81
C PRO A 106 -11.30 -21.84 18.32
N THR A 107 -12.40 -21.63 19.02
CA THR A 107 -12.55 -22.01 20.42
C THR A 107 -12.49 -23.53 20.49
N VAL A 108 -11.33 -24.07 20.88
CA VAL A 108 -11.23 -25.48 21.26
C VAL A 108 -12.06 -25.65 22.53
N LYS A 109 -13.25 -26.25 22.41
CA LYS A 109 -13.97 -26.75 23.58
C LYS A 109 -13.14 -27.88 24.19
N PRO A 110 -12.90 -27.89 25.51
CA PRO A 110 -12.28 -29.04 26.14
C PRO A 110 -13.19 -30.25 25.96
N ASP A 111 -12.61 -31.33 25.43
CA ASP A 111 -13.27 -32.63 25.28
C ASP A 111 -13.54 -33.16 26.69
N VAL A 112 -14.82 -33.17 27.10
CA VAL A 112 -15.22 -33.79 28.35
C VAL A 112 -15.38 -35.28 28.07
N ASP A 113 -14.26 -35.98 28.13
CA ASP A 113 -14.21 -37.43 28.20
C ASP A 113 -14.78 -37.86 29.56
N THR A 114 -16.07 -38.24 29.56
CA THR A 114 -16.68 -38.95 30.68
C THR A 114 -16.98 -40.36 30.23
N ARG A 115 -16.11 -41.26 30.71
CA ARG A 115 -16.33 -42.70 30.79
C ARG A 115 -17.60 -43.04 31.56
#